data_AF-A0A952UK18-F1
#
_entry.id   AF-A0A952UK18-F1
#
_cell.length_a   1.000
_cell.length_b   1.000
_cell.length_c   1.000
_cell.angle_alpha   90.00
_cell.angle_beta   90.00
_cell.angle_gamma   90.00
#
_symmetry.space_group_name_H-M   'P 1'
#
loop_
_entity.id
_entity.type
_entity.pdbx_description
1 polymer ?
#
loop_
_entity_poly.entity_id
_entity_poly.type
_entity_poly.pdbx_seq_one_letter_code
_entity_poly.pdbx_strand_id
1 'polypeptide(L)'
;MEISHNGRAADLAKILLGVQETDRTQNKKNASQTTPSQDRVQISERAKELQRLRAAAEQPDHERDARVGQIQQSVEGGTYNVDGKKVADAIIRNVLTDAVL
;
A
#
# COMPACT_ATOMS: atom_id res chain seq x y z
N MET A 1 18.50 2.84 -29.12
CA MET A 1 17.37 2.06 -28.58
C MET A 1 16.46 3.06 -27.88
N GLU A 2 15.35 3.44 -28.53
CA GLU A 2 14.33 4.31 -27.92
C GLU A 2 13.39 3.43 -27.10
N ILE A 3 13.31 3.67 -25.79
CA ILE A 3 12.30 3.04 -24.94
C ILE A 3 11.07 3.96 -24.96
N SER A 4 10.08 3.53 -25.75
CA SER A 4 8.75 4.11 -25.85
C SER A 4 8.08 4.18 -24.47
N HIS A 5 7.56 5.35 -24.10
CA HIS A 5 7.05 5.69 -22.77
C HIS A 5 5.59 5.27 -22.52
N ASN A 6 5.06 4.27 -23.25
CA ASN A 6 3.65 3.93 -23.21
C ASN A 6 3.43 2.54 -22.60
N GLY A 7 3.43 2.42 -21.27
CA GLY A 7 3.24 1.11 -20.59
C GLY A 7 2.25 1.12 -19.44
N ARG A 8 2.32 2.11 -18.54
CA ARG A 8 1.62 2.05 -17.25
C ARG A 8 0.09 1.98 -17.34
N ALA A 9 -0.52 2.71 -18.29
CA ALA A 9 -1.96 2.68 -18.48
C ALA A 9 -2.44 1.36 -19.12
N ALA A 10 -1.65 0.80 -20.03
CA ALA A 10 -1.95 -0.47 -20.68
C ALA A 10 -1.81 -1.64 -19.69
N ASP A 11 -0.82 -1.58 -18.80
CA ASP A 11 -0.62 -2.58 -17.76
C ASP A 11 -1.79 -2.61 -16.75
N LEU A 12 -2.31 -1.43 -16.36
CA LEU A 12 -3.48 -1.33 -15.49
C LEU A 12 -4.75 -1.87 -16.16
N ALA A 13 -4.93 -1.61 -17.46
CA ALA A 13 -6.06 -2.16 -18.22
C ALA A 13 -5.98 -3.69 -18.31
N LYS A 14 -4.79 -4.27 -18.46
CA LYS A 14 -4.58 -5.72 -18.53
C LYS A 14 -4.93 -6.43 -17.21
N ILE A 15 -4.65 -5.79 -16.07
CA ILE A 15 -5.00 -6.30 -14.73
C ILE A 15 -6.52 -6.21 -14.50
N LEU A 16 -7.15 -5.08 -14.85
CA LEU A 16 -8.60 -4.87 -14.69
C LEU A 16 -9.46 -5.80 -15.55
N LEU A 17 -8.98 -6.18 -16.73
CA LEU A 17 -9.73 -7.02 -17.67
C LEU A 17 -9.55 -8.54 -17.46
N GLY A 18 -8.79 -8.96 -16.44
CA GLY A 18 -8.71 -10.37 -16.02
C GLY A 18 -8.10 -11.35 -17.01
N VAL A 19 -7.37 -10.89 -18.04
CA VAL A 19 -6.73 -11.78 -19.03
C VAL A 19 -5.35 -12.20 -18.51
N GLN A 20 -5.32 -13.29 -17.75
CA GLN A 20 -4.09 -13.92 -17.30
C GLN A 20 -3.70 -15.03 -18.29
N GLU A 21 -2.84 -14.72 -19.25
CA GLU A 21 -2.18 -15.74 -20.08
C GLU A 21 -1.12 -16.45 -19.22
N THR A 22 -1.46 -17.66 -18.76
CA THR A 22 -0.52 -18.57 -18.10
C THR A 22 0.39 -19.24 -19.12
N ASP A 23 1.56 -18.64 -19.39
CA ASP A 23 2.68 -19.38 -19.97
C ASP A 23 3.40 -20.18 -18.87
N ARG A 24 2.95 -21.42 -18.67
CA ARG A 24 3.67 -22.42 -17.87
C ARG A 24 4.77 -23.05 -18.72
N THR A 25 5.98 -22.51 -18.67
CA THR A 25 7.18 -23.26 -19.10
C THR A 25 7.90 -23.84 -17.90
N GLN A 26 8.00 -25.17 -17.94
CA GLN A 26 8.63 -26.03 -16.96
C GLN A 26 10.14 -25.77 -16.88
N ASN A 27 10.71 -25.67 -15.67
CA ASN A 27 12.08 -26.11 -15.48
C ASN A 27 12.25 -26.82 -14.14
N LYS A 28 12.36 -28.14 -14.23
CA LYS A 28 12.62 -29.09 -13.15
C LYS A 28 14.12 -29.38 -13.18
N LYS A 29 14.83 -29.14 -12.08
CA LYS A 29 16.00 -29.90 -11.56
C LYS A 29 16.87 -29.06 -10.63
N ASN A 30 16.88 -29.38 -9.34
CA ASN A 30 18.00 -30.05 -8.66
C ASN A 30 17.77 -30.04 -7.15
N ALA A 31 17.47 -31.22 -6.60
CA ALA A 31 17.52 -31.48 -5.18
C ALA A 31 18.99 -31.55 -4.76
N SER A 32 19.41 -30.71 -3.81
CA SER A 32 20.71 -30.84 -3.15
C SER A 32 20.57 -30.47 -1.68
N GLN A 33 20.67 -31.52 -0.87
CA GLN A 33 21.25 -31.58 0.48
C GLN A 33 20.65 -30.65 1.56
N THR A 34 19.79 -31.27 2.36
CA THR A 34 19.38 -30.81 3.69
C THR A 34 20.59 -30.73 4.62
N THR A 35 21.10 -29.51 4.81
CA THR A 35 21.88 -29.14 5.99
C THR A 35 20.91 -28.78 7.11
N PRO A 36 21.16 -29.17 8.38
CA PRO A 36 20.32 -28.75 9.49
C PRO A 36 20.56 -27.25 9.70
N SER A 37 19.67 -26.44 9.13
CA SER A 37 19.62 -25.00 9.35
C SER A 37 19.41 -24.79 10.85
N GLN A 38 20.47 -24.40 11.55
CA GLN A 38 20.34 -23.71 12.84
C GLN A 38 19.28 -22.63 12.67
N ASP A 39 18.31 -22.56 13.60
CA ASP A 39 17.33 -21.48 13.74
C ASP A 39 18.05 -20.15 14.02
N ARG A 40 18.78 -19.65 13.02
CA ARG A 40 19.39 -18.34 13.04
C ARG A 40 18.33 -17.42 12.48
N VAL A 41 17.76 -16.64 13.38
CA VAL A 41 16.87 -15.51 13.14
C VAL A 41 17.51 -14.58 12.09
N GLN A 42 17.31 -14.87 10.81
CA GLN A 42 17.69 -13.99 9.72
C GLN A 42 16.55 -12.98 9.56
N ILE A 43 16.53 -11.96 10.42
CA ILE A 43 15.74 -10.76 10.15
C ILE A 43 16.36 -10.16 8.89
N SER A 44 15.68 -10.32 7.76
CA SER A 44 16.11 -9.76 6.49
C SER A 44 16.33 -8.25 6.66
N GLU A 45 17.32 -7.68 5.96
CA GLU A 45 17.57 -6.24 6.00
C GLU A 45 16.32 -5.43 5.64
N ARG A 46 15.46 -5.99 4.76
CA ARG A 46 14.14 -5.45 4.42
C ARG A 46 13.16 -5.43 5.60
N ALA A 47 13.15 -6.46 6.44
CA ALA A 47 12.33 -6.48 7.64
C ALA A 47 12.78 -5.41 8.66
N LYS A 48 14.09 -5.20 8.82
CA LYS A 48 14.63 -4.13 9.69
C LYS A 48 14.28 -2.75 9.14
N GLU A 49 14.32 -2.56 7.82
CA GLU A 49 13.92 -1.31 7.19
C GLU A 49 12.43 -1.03 7.37
N LEU A 50 11.56 -2.02 7.16
CA LEU A 50 10.12 -1.89 7.44
C LEU A 50 9.84 -1.60 8.92
N GLN A 51 10.58 -2.20 9.85
CA GLN A 51 10.44 -1.91 11.27
C GLN A 51 10.82 -0.45 11.59
N ARG A 52 11.90 0.07 10.98
CA ARG A 52 12.30 1.48 11.13
C ARG A 52 11.25 2.42 10.53
N LEU A 53 10.69 2.09 9.37
CA LEU A 53 9.61 2.87 8.74
C LEU A 53 8.33 2.89 9.59
N ARG A 54 7.96 1.74 10.19
CA ARG A 54 6.82 1.68 11.13
C ARG A 54 7.06 2.54 12.36
N ALA A 55 8.26 2.45 12.96
CA ALA A 55 8.61 3.26 14.11
C ALA A 55 8.61 4.78 13.79
N ALA A 56 8.96 5.17 12.56
CA ALA A 56 8.84 6.55 12.11
C ALA A 56 7.38 6.97 11.88
N ALA A 57 6.53 6.06 11.37
CA ALA A 57 5.10 6.31 11.19
C ALA A 57 4.31 6.39 12.51
N GLU A 58 4.80 5.75 13.57
CA GLU A 58 4.24 5.83 14.93
C GLU A 58 4.65 7.10 15.68
N GLN A 59 5.52 7.95 15.11
CA GLN A 59 5.88 9.21 15.74
C GLN A 59 4.67 10.16 15.79
N PRO A 60 4.48 10.89 16.90
CA PRO A 60 3.39 11.83 17.03
C PRO A 60 3.50 12.94 15.98
N ASP A 61 2.47 13.05 15.17
CA ASP A 61 2.32 14.08 14.15
C ASP A 61 1.57 15.29 14.75
N HIS A 62 2.34 16.29 15.19
CA HIS A 62 1.80 17.50 15.80
C HIS A 62 0.88 18.29 14.84
N GLU A 63 1.12 18.24 13.52
CA GLU A 63 0.24 18.91 12.56
C GLU A 63 -1.12 18.21 12.49
N ARG A 64 -1.11 16.87 12.55
CA ARG A 64 -2.34 16.07 12.63
C ARG A 64 -3.12 16.38 13.89
N ASP A 65 -2.46 16.39 15.05
CA ASP A 65 -3.11 16.63 16.33
C ASP A 65 -3.75 18.03 16.39
N ALA A 66 -3.04 19.06 15.89
CA ALA A 66 -3.59 20.41 15.78
C ALA A 66 -4.83 20.46 14.87
N ARG A 67 -4.79 19.75 13.73
CA ARG A 67 -5.92 19.68 12.79
C ARG A 67 -7.13 18.98 13.40
N VAL A 68 -6.92 17.90 14.14
CA VAL A 68 -7.97 17.18 14.86
C VAL A 68 -8.63 18.08 15.90
N GLY A 69 -7.84 18.81 16.70
CA GLY A 69 -8.35 19.75 17.70
C GLY A 69 -9.22 20.86 17.09
N GLN A 70 -8.80 21.44 15.95
CA GLN A 70 -9.58 22.46 15.25
C GLN A 70 -10.93 21.93 14.76
N ILE A 71 -10.94 20.71 14.20
CA ILE A 71 -12.17 20.06 13.74
C ILE A 71 -13.09 19.80 14.93
N GLN A 72 -12.56 19.27 16.03
CA GLN A 72 -13.35 19.00 17.24
C GLN A 72 -14.03 20.27 17.76
N GLN A 73 -13.30 21.37 17.88
CA GLN A 73 -13.87 22.66 18.30
C GLN A 73 -14.98 23.14 17.35
N SER A 74 -14.80 22.94 16.04
CA SER A 74 -15.80 23.33 15.04
C SER A 74 -17.06 22.46 15.14
N VAL A 75 -16.92 21.18 15.48
CA VAL A 75 -18.05 20.25 15.68
C VAL A 75 -18.80 20.61 16.96
N GLU A 76 -18.09 20.81 18.07
CA GLU A 76 -18.67 21.21 19.37
C GLU A 76 -19.36 22.58 19.28
N GLY A 77 -18.77 23.53 18.54
CA GLY A 77 -19.35 24.84 18.27
C GLY A 77 -20.50 24.84 17.27
N GLY A 78 -20.82 23.70 16.65
CA GLY A 78 -21.89 23.58 15.64
C GLY A 78 -21.60 24.31 14.33
N THR A 79 -20.36 24.76 14.10
CA THR A 79 -19.93 25.47 12.89
C THR A 79 -19.28 24.57 11.85
N TYR A 80 -19.16 23.27 12.12
CA TYR A 80 -18.62 22.30 11.18
C TYR A 80 -19.59 22.08 10.02
N ASN A 81 -19.19 22.53 8.82
CA ASN A 81 -19.97 22.34 7.61
C ASN A 81 -19.60 21.03 6.89
N VAL A 82 -20.58 20.15 6.69
CA VAL A 82 -20.39 18.90 5.97
C VAL A 82 -20.62 19.12 4.47
N ASP A 83 -19.55 18.97 3.69
CA ASP A 83 -19.62 19.03 2.22
C ASP A 83 -19.92 17.63 1.64
N GLY A 84 -21.11 17.46 1.08
CA GLY A 84 -21.55 16.20 0.48
C GLY A 84 -20.64 15.71 -0.66
N LYS A 85 -20.00 16.62 -1.40
CA LYS A 85 -19.03 16.24 -2.44
C LYS A 85 -17.80 15.58 -1.82
N LYS A 86 -17.27 16.14 -0.74
CA LYS A 86 -16.12 15.57 -0.03
C LYS A 86 -16.44 14.19 0.54
N VAL A 87 -17.67 13.99 1.00
CA VAL A 87 -18.13 12.67 1.49
C VAL A 87 -18.15 11.65 0.34
N ALA A 88 -18.74 11.99 -0.80
CA ALA A 88 -18.77 11.10 -1.97
C ALA A 88 -17.36 10.76 -2.47
N ASP A 89 -16.48 11.77 -2.58
CA ASP A 89 -15.08 11.58 -2.96
C ASP A 89 -14.35 10.65 -1.99
N ALA A 90 -14.58 10.78 -0.67
CA ALA A 90 -13.96 9.92 0.33
C ALA A 90 -14.45 8.46 0.23
N ILE A 91 -15.74 8.24 -0.02
CA ILE A 91 -16.31 6.90 -0.24
C ILE A 91 -15.66 6.23 -1.44
N ILE A 92 -15.61 6.92 -2.59
CA ILE A 92 -15.01 6.37 -3.81
C ILE A 92 -13.53 6.06 -3.60
N ARG A 93 -12.77 6.98 -2.99
CA ARG A 93 -11.35 6.76 -2.68
C ARG A 93 -11.14 5.55 -1.78
N ASN A 94 -11.98 5.39 -0.76
CA ASN A 94 -11.88 4.25 0.16
C ASN A 94 -12.10 2.93 -0.58
N VAL A 95 -13.17 2.82 -1.38
CA VAL A 95 -13.47 1.61 -2.17
C VAL A 95 -12.33 1.27 -3.13
N LEU A 96 -11.75 2.27 -3.80
CA LEU A 96 -10.64 2.05 -4.73
C LEU A 96 -9.34 1.64 -4.03
N THR A 97 -9.10 2.12 -2.80
CA THR A 97 -7.89 1.77 -2.04
C THR A 97 -8.00 0.37 -1.46
N ASP A 98 -9.17 0.00 -0.96
CA ASP A 98 -9.45 -1.34 -0.41
C ASP A 98 -9.34 -2.43 -1.49
N ALA A 99 -9.79 -2.15 -2.72
CA ALA A 99 -9.68 -3.11 -3.83
C ALA A 99 -8.23 -3.41 -4.29
N VAL A 100 -7.25 -2.61 -3.86
CA VAL A 100 -5.84 -2.72 -4.28
C VAL A 100 -4.93 -3.28 -3.17
N LEU A 101 -5.41 -3.33 -1.92
CA LEU A 101 -4.70 -3.88 -0.76
C LEU A 101 -5.02 -5.36 -0.55
#